data_AF-A0A011TBM7-F1
#
_entry.id   AF-A0A011TBM7-F1
#
_cell.length_a   1.000
_cell.length_b   1.000
_cell.length_c   1.000
_cell.angle_alpha   90.00
_cell.angle_beta   90.00
_cell.angle_gamma   90.00
#
_symmetry.space_group_name_H-M   'P 1'
#
loop_
_entity.id
_entity.type
_entity.pdbx_description
1 polymer ?
#
loop_
_entity_poly.entity_id
_entity_poly.type
_entity_poly.pdbx_seq_one_letter_code
_entity_poly.pdbx_strand_id
1 'polypeptide(L)'
;MADLIPFPLHSRTRLIRSIVDDLKVVHGPAANIFWRERIAGIVADMRRSGLADDAIRSEILGLQDAVQAELQGSYLHQQRDGTA
;
A
#
# COMPACT_ATOMS: atom_id res chain seq x y z
N MET A 1 -23.05 0.52 -5.33
CA MET A 1 -22.54 0.93 -4.01
C MET A 1 -21.21 1.63 -4.23
N ALA A 2 -21.19 2.96 -4.15
CA ALA A 2 -19.95 3.73 -4.21
C ALA A 2 -19.33 3.68 -2.81
N ASP A 3 -18.25 2.92 -2.64
CA ASP A 3 -17.40 3.01 -1.45
C ASP A 3 -16.68 4.36 -1.55
N LEU A 4 -17.30 5.39 -0.96
CA LEU A 4 -16.69 6.69 -0.76
C LEU A 4 -15.37 6.46 -0.04
N ILE A 5 -14.25 6.58 -0.76
CA ILE A 5 -12.91 6.57 -0.17
C ILE A 5 -12.83 7.81 0.73
N PRO A 6 -12.86 7.68 2.07
CA PRO A 6 -12.75 8.83 2.94
C PRO A 6 -11.26 9.18 2.98
N PHE A 7 -10.93 10.35 2.45
CA PHE A 7 -9.62 10.97 2.63
C PHE A 7 -9.38 11.27 4.13
N PRO A 8 -8.13 11.15 4.63
CA PRO A 8 -6.90 10.87 3.90
C PRO A 8 -6.48 9.40 3.90
N LEU A 9 -5.94 8.91 2.78
CA LEU A 9 -5.46 7.53 2.61
C LEU A 9 -4.32 7.16 3.58
N HIS A 10 -3.48 8.12 3.99
CA HIS A 10 -2.40 7.91 4.96
C HIS A 10 -2.91 7.55 6.37
N SER A 11 -4.15 7.90 6.70
CA SER A 11 -4.75 7.61 7.99
C SER A 11 -5.45 6.25 8.02
N ARG A 12 -5.50 5.54 6.88
CA ARG A 12 -6.15 4.24 6.75
C ARG A 12 -5.12 3.12 6.98
N THR A 13 -4.58 3.07 8.19
CA THR A 13 -3.65 2.01 8.66
C THR A 13 -4.21 0.61 8.39
N ARG A 14 -5.53 0.44 8.32
CA ARG A 14 -6.20 -0.82 7.95
C ARG A 14 -5.98 -1.21 6.48
N LEU A 15 -5.95 -0.24 5.56
CA LEU A 15 -5.63 -0.48 4.14
C LEU A 15 -4.15 -0.84 4.00
N ILE A 16 -3.28 -0.08 4.66
CA ILE A 16 -1.83 -0.29 4.69
C ILE A 16 -1.53 -1.68 5.25
N ARG A 17 -2.09 -2.05 6.41
CA ARG A 17 -1.94 -3.40 6.97
C ARG A 17 -2.47 -4.49 6.07
N SER A 18 -3.63 -4.31 5.45
CA SER A 18 -4.19 -5.33 4.55
C SER A 18 -3.31 -5.56 3.33
N ILE A 19 -2.70 -4.49 2.79
CA ILE A 19 -1.73 -4.56 1.70
C ILE A 19 -0.44 -5.24 2.17
N VAL A 20 0.06 -4.87 3.34
CA VAL A 20 1.29 -5.43 3.92
C VAL A 20 1.11 -6.90 4.24
N ASP A 21 -0.06 -7.30 4.75
CA ASP A 21 -0.40 -8.70 5.02
C ASP A 21 -0.44 -9.52 3.73
N ASP A 22 -1.05 -8.99 2.66
CA ASP A 22 -1.06 -9.61 1.33
C ASP A 22 0.36 -9.72 0.73
N LEU A 23 1.19 -8.67 0.89
CA LEU A 23 2.61 -8.68 0.52
C LEU A 23 3.47 -9.60 1.40
N LYS A 24 3.04 -9.89 2.64
CA LYS A 24 3.69 -10.86 3.52
C LYS A 24 3.33 -12.30 3.14
N VAL A 25 2.21 -12.51 2.43
CA VAL A 25 1.85 -13.83 1.89
C VAL A 25 2.52 -14.08 0.53
N VAL A 26 2.59 -13.05 -0.32
CA VAL A 26 3.22 -13.14 -1.64
C VAL A 26 4.67 -12.66 -1.55
N HIS A 27 5.63 -13.58 -1.69
CA HIS A 27 7.06 -13.26 -1.69
C HIS A 27 7.68 -13.33 -3.09
N GLY A 28 8.69 -12.48 -3.34
CA GLY A 28 9.50 -12.52 -4.56
C GLY A 28 8.90 -11.75 -5.75
N PRO A 29 9.19 -12.14 -7.01
CA PRO A 29 8.82 -11.36 -8.19
C PRO A 29 7.29 -11.22 -8.38
N ALA A 30 6.50 -12.16 -7.85
CA ALA A 30 5.04 -12.10 -7.84
C ALA A 30 4.51 -10.95 -6.96
N ALA A 31 5.19 -10.63 -5.86
CA ALA A 31 4.81 -9.54 -4.96
C ALA A 31 4.88 -8.18 -5.65
N ASN A 32 5.92 -8.00 -6.48
CA ASN A 32 6.11 -6.77 -7.25
C ASN A 32 5.06 -6.60 -8.35
N ILE A 33 4.63 -7.71 -8.99
CA ILE A 33 3.56 -7.67 -9.99
C ILE A 33 2.24 -7.30 -9.31
N PHE A 34 1.89 -7.98 -8.22
CA PHE A 34 0.69 -7.69 -7.44
C PHE A 34 0.67 -6.24 -6.94
N TRP A 35 1.79 -5.74 -6.42
CA TRP A 35 1.92 -4.35 -5.98
C TRP A 35 1.69 -3.37 -7.14
N ARG A 36 2.29 -3.61 -8.31
CA ARG A 36 2.09 -2.75 -9.49
C ARG A 36 0.64 -2.77 -9.98
N GLU A 37 -0.01 -3.94 -10.00
CA GLU A 37 -1.43 -4.05 -10.37
C GLU A 37 -2.32 -3.31 -9.37
N ARG A 38 -2.05 -3.43 -8.07
CA ARG A 38 -2.78 -2.72 -7.01
C ARG A 38 -2.64 -1.21 -7.15
N ILE A 39 -1.41 -0.72 -7.32
CA ILE A 39 -1.13 0.71 -7.53
C ILE A 39 -1.80 1.21 -8.82
N ALA A 40 -1.74 0.45 -9.90
CA ALA A 40 -2.43 0.80 -11.15
C ALA A 40 -3.95 0.93 -10.95
N GLY A 41 -4.56 0.04 -10.17
CA GLY A 41 -5.98 0.12 -9.81
C GLY A 41 -6.32 1.38 -9.01
N ILE A 42 -5.51 1.72 -8.00
CA ILE A 42 -5.71 2.93 -7.18
C ILE A 42 -5.53 4.20 -8.02
N VAL A 43 -4.51 4.24 -8.89
CA VAL A 43 -4.29 5.36 -9.82
C VAL A 43 -5.46 5.52 -10.79
N ALA A 44 -5.99 4.42 -11.33
CA ALA A 44 -7.14 4.45 -12.23
C ALA A 44 -8.40 4.97 -11.53
N ASP A 45 -8.63 4.57 -10.27
CA ASP A 45 -9.75 5.06 -9.46
C ASP A 45 -9.61 6.56 -9.16
N MET A 46 -8.43 7.00 -8.73
CA MET A 46 -8.16 8.44 -8.49
C MET A 46 -8.30 9.28 -9.76
N ARG A 47 -7.81 8.79 -10.90
CA ARG A 47 -8.02 9.44 -12.21
C ARG A 47 -9.50 9.51 -12.56
N ARG A 48 -10.27 8.46 -12.31
CA ARG A 48 -11.72 8.43 -12.54
C ARG A 48 -12.46 9.42 -11.65
N SER A 49 -11.97 9.66 -10.44
CA SER A 49 -12.45 10.72 -9.54
C SER A 49 -12.10 12.14 -9.99
N GLY A 50 -11.28 12.30 -11.03
CA GLY A 50 -10.89 13.61 -11.58
C GLY A 50 -9.71 14.25 -10.85
N LEU A 51 -8.93 13.51 -10.07
CA LEU A 51 -7.69 14.04 -9.49
C LEU A 51 -6.64 14.30 -10.58
N ALA A 52 -5.89 15.38 -10.41
CA ALA A 52 -4.75 15.70 -11.24
C ALA A 52 -3.60 14.69 -11.02
N ASP A 53 -2.89 14.33 -12.10
CA ASP A 53 -1.76 13.39 -12.05
C ASP A 53 -0.69 13.74 -11.00
N ASP A 54 -0.48 15.04 -10.73
CA ASP A 54 0.47 15.50 -9.72
C ASP A 54 0.01 15.14 -8.29
N ALA A 55 -1.28 15.35 -8.00
CA ALA A 55 -1.88 14.96 -6.72
C ALA A 55 -1.89 13.44 -6.55
N ILE A 56 -2.21 12.70 -7.62
CA ILE A 56 -2.16 11.23 -7.64
C ILE A 56 -0.73 10.75 -7.32
N ARG A 57 0.28 11.34 -7.95
CA ARG A 57 1.68 10.99 -7.68
C ARG A 57 2.05 11.22 -6.22
N SER A 58 1.65 12.36 -5.66
CA SER A 58 1.92 12.68 -4.24
C SER A 58 1.27 11.66 -3.30
N GLU A 59 0.00 11.32 -3.53
CA GLU A 59 -0.73 10.33 -2.72
C GLU A 59 -0.12 8.93 -2.84
N ILE A 60 0.31 8.53 -4.05
CA ILE A 60 0.97 7.24 -4.27
C ILE A 60 2.35 7.19 -3.60
N LEU A 61 3.12 8.29 -3.64
CA LEU A 61 4.40 8.38 -2.95
C LEU A 61 4.22 8.24 -1.43
N GLY A 62 3.24 8.94 -0.85
CA GLY A 62 2.92 8.81 0.58
C GLY A 62 2.45 7.42 0.97
N LEU A 63 1.63 6.77 0.13
CA LEU A 63 1.21 5.38 0.36
C LEU A 63 2.39 4.41 0.30
N GLN A 64 3.28 4.58 -0.67
CA GLN A 64 4.45 3.73 -0.86
C GLN A 64 5.42 3.87 0.32
N ASP A 65 5.67 5.09 0.79
CA ASP A 65 6.50 5.36 1.97
C ASP A 65 5.94 4.68 3.23
N ALA A 66 4.63 4.84 3.49
CA ALA A 66 3.98 4.22 4.64
C ALA A 66 4.02 2.68 4.60
N VAL A 67 3.79 2.08 3.42
CA VAL A 67 3.87 0.62 3.23
C VAL A 67 5.31 0.12 3.43
N GLN A 68 6.31 0.84 2.91
CA GLN A 68 7.71 0.50 3.10
C GLN A 68 8.14 0.60 4.56
N ALA A 69 7.69 1.63 5.29
CA ALA A 69 7.95 1.78 6.73
C ALA A 69 7.37 0.62 7.56
N GLU A 70 6.12 0.22 7.28
CA GLU A 70 5.46 -0.91 7.95
C GLU A 70 6.12 -2.26 7.59
N LEU A 71 6.52 -2.46 6.33
CA LEU A 71 7.27 -3.64 5.90
C LEU A 71 8.61 -3.73 6.65
N GLN A 72 9.39 -2.67 6.66
CA GLN A 72 10.68 -2.62 7.38
C GLN A 72 10.50 -2.93 8.88
N GLY A 73 9.50 -2.31 9.52
CA GLY A 73 9.16 -2.59 10.92
C GLY A 73 8.75 -4.06 11.16
N SER A 74 7.99 -4.64 10.23
CA SER A 74 7.56 -6.04 10.28
C SER A 74 8.72 -7.02 10.11
N TYR A 75 9.67 -6.75 9.20
CA TYR A 75 10.87 -7.57 9.02
C TYR A 75 11.76 -7.52 10.26
N LEU A 76 11.94 -6.34 10.86
CA LEU A 76 12.66 -6.16 12.13
C LEU A 76 12.00 -6.92 13.28
N HIS A 77 10.67 -6.93 13.35
CA HIS A 77 9.93 -7.69 14.36
C HIS A 77 10.04 -9.21 14.14
N GLN A 78 9.91 -9.68 12.90
CA GLN A 78 10.00 -11.10 12.56
C GLN A 78 11.42 -11.68 12.75
N GLN A 79 12.46 -10.89 12.55
CA GLN A 79 13.85 -11.30 12.83
C GLN A 79 14.14 -11.44 14.33
N ARG A 80 13.38 -10.77 15.21
CA ARG A 80 13.54 -10.88 16.68
C ARG A 80 12.79 -12.06 17.28
N ASP A 81 11.76 -12.56 16.61
CA ASP A 81 10.94 -13.70 17.05
C ASP A 81 11.49 -15.06 16.59
N GLY A 82 12.38 -15.07 15.58
CA GLY A 82 13.00 -16.28 15.03
C GLY A 82 14.22 -16.84 15.79
N THR A 83 14.52 -16.31 16.98
CA THR A 83 15.61 -16.79 17.85
C THR A 83 15.11 -16.95 19.28
N ALA A 84 14.38 -18.04 19.56
CA ALA A 84 14.17 -18.58 20.89
C ALA A 84 13.90 -20.09 20.82
#